data_AF-R4V376-F1
#
_entry.id   AF-R4V376-F1
#
_cell.length_a   1.000
_cell.length_b   1.000
_cell.length_c   1.000
_cell.angle_alpha   90.00
_cell.angle_beta   90.00
_cell.angle_gamma   90.00
#
_symmetry.space_group_name_H-M   'P 1'
#
loop_
_entity.id
_entity.type
_entity.pdbx_description
1 polymer ?
#
loop_
_entity_poly.entity_id
_entity_poly.type
_entity_poly.pdbx_seq_one_letter_code
_entity_poly.pdbx_strand_id
1 'polypeptide(L)'
;MKTVGVSFLVLIGTLACVSDGATTTATYLSASDKIRLKEVLNVGWELQDLPSVHYAVLGYKLLGETVPKPQVMTVVRFIYFYLFVYLMFQWFHTG
;
A
#
# COMPACT_ATOMS: atom_id res chain seq x y z
N MET A 1 26.33 -17.02 12.64
CA MET A 1 24.95 -16.54 12.93
C MET A 1 24.54 -15.38 12.00
N LYS A 2 24.84 -15.43 10.70
CA LYS A 2 24.50 -14.33 9.75
C LYS A 2 23.30 -14.67 8.85
N THR A 3 23.08 -15.96 8.60
CA THR A 3 22.00 -16.49 7.76
C THR A 3 20.62 -16.41 8.42
N VAL A 4 20.55 -16.48 9.74
CA VAL A 4 19.28 -16.44 10.49
C VAL A 4 18.61 -15.06 10.45
N GLY A 5 19.41 -13.98 10.47
CA GLY A 5 18.91 -12.60 10.40
C GLY A 5 18.36 -12.23 9.01
N VAL A 6 18.98 -12.73 7.94
CA VAL A 6 18.51 -12.51 6.56
C VAL A 6 17.16 -13.19 6.34
N SER A 7 16.98 -14.43 6.80
CA SER A 7 15.70 -15.12 6.69
C SER A 7 14.58 -14.44 7.49
N PHE A 8 14.90 -13.85 8.64
CA PHE A 8 13.93 -13.11 9.46
C PHE A 8 13.51 -11.79 8.80
N LEU A 9 14.45 -11.07 8.17
CA LEU A 9 14.18 -9.84 7.42
C LEU A 9 13.34 -10.10 6.16
N VAL A 10 13.61 -11.19 5.44
CA VAL A 10 12.80 -11.61 4.29
C VAL A 10 11.38 -11.98 4.72
N LEU A 11 11.22 -12.63 5.88
CA LEU A 11 9.91 -13.00 6.42
C LEU A 11 9.08 -11.77 6.84
N ILE A 12 9.68 -10.76 7.47
CA ILE A 12 8.99 -9.51 7.82
C ILE A 12 8.63 -8.70 6.56
N GLY A 13 9.51 -8.70 5.55
CA GLY A 13 9.25 -8.04 4.26
C GLY A 13 8.08 -8.64 3.48
N THR A 14 7.90 -9.97 3.55
CA THR A 14 6.73 -10.63 2.93
C THR A 14 5.45 -10.45 3.75
N LEU A 15 5.54 -10.39 5.09
CA LEU A 15 4.40 -10.08 5.97
C LEU A 15 3.90 -8.64 5.81
N ALA A 16 4.79 -7.66 5.57
CA ALA A 16 4.40 -6.29 5.26
C ALA A 16 3.60 -6.18 3.94
N CYS A 17 3.72 -7.17 3.05
CA CYS A 17 2.95 -7.24 1.80
C CYS A 17 1.54 -7.83 1.96
N VAL A 18 1.23 -8.42 3.13
CA VAL A 18 -0.06 -9.06 3.45
C VAL A 18 -0.72 -8.29 4.58
N SER A 19 -1.12 -7.04 4.31
CA SER A 19 -2.08 -6.31 5.16
C SER A 19 -3.50 -6.51 4.63
N ASP A 20 -3.90 -7.75 4.42
CA ASP A 20 -5.28 -8.11 4.09
C ASP A 20 -6.08 -8.29 5.38
N GLY A 21 -6.55 -7.18 5.95
CA GLY A 21 -7.79 -7.22 6.73
C GLY A 21 -7.76 -6.88 8.21
N ALA A 22 -6.61 -6.55 8.83
CA ALA A 22 -6.60 -6.41 10.29
C ALA A 22 -7.18 -5.08 10.85
N THR A 23 -7.56 -4.09 10.02
CA THR A 23 -8.10 -2.82 10.55
C THR A 23 -8.91 -1.99 9.52
N THR A 24 -9.60 -2.62 8.58
CA THR A 24 -10.26 -1.83 7.54
C THR A 24 -11.60 -1.27 8.03
N THR A 25 -11.69 0.06 8.09
CA THR A 25 -12.89 0.90 8.15
C THR A 25 -13.94 0.57 7.06
N ALA A 26 -13.68 -0.43 6.21
CA ALA A 26 -14.59 -0.94 5.18
C ALA A 26 -15.94 -1.42 5.74
N THR A 27 -15.99 -1.86 7.00
CA THR A 27 -17.24 -2.23 7.69
C THR A 27 -18.07 -1.02 8.12
N TYR A 28 -17.46 0.18 8.21
CA TYR A 28 -18.14 1.43 8.54
C TYR A 28 -18.77 2.12 7.33
N LEU A 29 -18.29 1.85 6.12
CA LEU A 29 -18.84 2.46 4.91
C LEU A 29 -20.16 1.79 4.52
N SER A 30 -21.25 2.55 4.60
CA SER A 30 -22.54 2.14 4.07
C SER A 30 -22.48 1.99 2.53
N ALA A 31 -23.46 1.31 1.94
CA ALA A 31 -23.54 1.19 0.48
C ALA A 31 -23.56 2.56 -0.23
N SER A 32 -24.24 3.55 0.35
CA SER A 32 -24.25 4.92 -0.15
C SER A 32 -22.89 5.60 -0.07
N ASP A 33 -22.12 5.37 0.99
CA ASP A 33 -20.78 5.95 1.13
C ASP A 33 -19.81 5.36 0.11
N LYS A 34 -19.94 4.07 -0.21
CA LYS A 34 -19.15 3.42 -1.26
C LYS A 34 -19.43 4.02 -2.63
N ILE A 35 -20.69 4.33 -2.95
CA ILE A 35 -21.04 4.99 -4.22
C ILE A 35 -20.40 6.38 -4.31
N ARG A 36 -20.52 7.20 -3.24
CA ARG A 36 -19.92 8.54 -3.20
C ARG A 36 -18.40 8.49 -3.26
N LEU A 37 -17.78 7.55 -2.56
CA LEU A 37 -16.34 7.33 -2.60
C LEU A 37 -15.89 6.96 -4.02
N LYS A 38 -16.64 6.11 -4.72
CA LYS A 38 -16.37 5.74 -6.11
C LYS A 38 -16.43 6.95 -7.04
N GLU A 39 -17.42 7.83 -6.90
CA GLU A 39 -17.49 9.07 -7.68
C GLU A 39 -16.29 9.98 -7.46
N VAL A 40 -15.88 10.18 -6.20
CA VAL A 40 -14.69 10.98 -5.85
C VAL A 40 -13.43 10.40 -6.46
N LEU A 41 -13.24 9.07 -6.37
CA LEU A 41 -12.07 8.39 -6.93
C LEU A 41 -12.03 8.47 -8.46
N ASN A 42 -13.20 8.43 -9.11
CA ASN A 42 -13.31 8.46 -10.57
C ASN A 42 -13.03 9.88 -11.12
N VAL A 43 -13.52 10.91 -10.42
CA VAL A 43 -13.27 12.33 -10.75
C VAL A 43 -11.82 12.72 -10.44
N GLY A 44 -11.25 12.20 -9.35
CA GLY A 44 -9.88 12.48 -8.90
C GLY A 44 -8.79 11.62 -9.53
N TRP A 45 -9.08 10.86 -10.59
CA TRP A 45 -8.13 9.89 -11.18
C TRP A 45 -6.98 10.51 -11.98
N GLU A 46 -6.87 11.85 -12.03
CA GLU A 46 -5.66 12.56 -12.47
C GLU A 46 -4.54 12.43 -11.42
N LEU A 47 -4.02 11.22 -11.29
CA LEU A 47 -2.97 10.90 -10.32
C LEU A 47 -1.62 11.41 -10.82
N GLN A 48 -1.25 12.63 -10.42
CA GLN A 48 0.03 13.25 -10.75
C GLN A 48 1.10 12.98 -9.69
N ASP A 49 0.69 12.77 -8.43
CA ASP A 49 1.60 12.63 -7.29
C ASP A 49 1.45 11.29 -6.56
N LEU A 50 2.56 10.80 -6.01
CA LEU A 50 2.63 9.55 -5.26
C LEU A 50 1.61 9.42 -4.11
N PRO A 51 1.35 10.46 -3.28
CA PRO A 51 0.35 10.37 -2.21
C PRO A 51 -1.05 10.18 -2.76
N SER A 52 -1.41 10.91 -3.82
CA SER A 52 -2.71 10.79 -4.50
C SER A 52 -2.92 9.36 -5.01
N VAL A 53 -1.87 8.76 -5.57
CA VAL A 53 -1.89 7.36 -5.98
C VAL A 53 -2.12 6.41 -4.80
N HIS A 54 -1.39 6.60 -3.70
CA HIS A 54 -1.51 5.77 -2.50
C HIS A 54 -2.94 5.78 -1.95
N TYR A 55 -3.54 6.96 -1.83
CA TYR A 55 -4.91 7.10 -1.36
C TYR A 55 -5.95 6.57 -2.35
N ALA A 56 -5.71 6.69 -3.65
CA ALA A 56 -6.58 6.10 -4.66
C ALA A 56 -6.60 4.58 -4.56
N VAL A 57 -5.43 3.93 -4.45
CA VAL A 57 -5.32 2.48 -4.24
C VAL A 57 -6.02 2.04 -2.95
N LEU A 58 -5.88 2.83 -1.87
CA LEU A 58 -6.57 2.57 -0.60
C LEU A 58 -8.10 2.69 -0.75
N GLY A 59 -8.58 3.71 -1.47
CA GLY A 59 -9.99 3.91 -1.76
C GLY A 59 -10.61 2.74 -2.52
N TYR A 60 -9.95 2.26 -3.58
CA TYR A 60 -10.39 1.06 -4.31
C TYR A 60 -10.36 -0.20 -3.44
N LYS A 61 -9.39 -0.33 -2.53
CA LYS A 61 -9.36 -1.42 -1.54
C LYS A 61 -10.56 -1.36 -0.58
N LEU A 62 -11.00 -0.18 -0.16
CA LEU A 62 -12.21 -0.01 0.66
C LEU A 62 -13.50 -0.33 -0.10
N LEU A 63 -13.53 -0.10 -1.42
CA LEU A 63 -14.63 -0.50 -2.29
C LEU A 63 -14.66 -2.01 -2.58
N GLY A 64 -13.52 -2.70 -2.41
CA GLY A 64 -13.36 -4.10 -2.82
C GLY A 64 -13.31 -4.27 -4.34
N GLU A 65 -13.08 -3.19 -5.08
CA GLU A 65 -13.03 -3.18 -6.54
C GLU A 65 -11.59 -3.20 -7.05
N THR A 66 -11.39 -3.73 -8.25
CA THR A 66 -10.06 -3.76 -8.89
C THR A 66 -9.66 -2.36 -9.36
N VAL A 67 -8.42 -1.99 -9.08
CA VAL A 67 -7.84 -0.70 -9.50
C VAL A 67 -7.74 -0.64 -11.03
N PRO A 68 -8.28 0.38 -11.72
CA PRO A 68 -8.33 0.44 -13.20
C PRO A 68 -6.96 0.44 -13.90
N LYS A 69 -5.87 0.74 -13.19
CA LYS A 69 -4.49 0.78 -13.72
C LYS A 69 -3.53 0.02 -12.80
N PRO A 70 -3.30 -1.29 -12.99
CA PRO A 70 -2.46 -2.09 -12.10
C PRO A 70 -1.01 -1.61 -12.02
N GLN A 71 -0.48 -1.01 -13.09
CA GLN A 71 0.85 -0.39 -13.13
C GLN A 71 1.07 0.67 -12.03
N VAL A 72 0.00 1.36 -11.63
CA VAL A 72 0.03 2.42 -10.62
C VAL A 72 0.19 1.82 -9.21
N MET A 73 -0.44 0.68 -8.95
CA MET A 73 -0.27 -0.08 -7.71
C MET A 73 1.17 -0.62 -7.58
N THR A 74 1.75 -1.07 -8.69
CA THR A 74 3.13 -1.55 -8.75
C THR A 74 4.12 -0.45 -8.34
N VAL A 75 3.97 0.77 -8.86
CA VAL A 75 4.85 1.91 -8.51
C VAL A 75 4.83 2.23 -7.02
N VAL A 76 3.64 2.29 -6.40
CA VAL A 76 3.50 2.54 -4.97
C VAL A 76 4.18 1.45 -4.14
N ARG A 77 3.94 0.18 -4.49
CA ARG A 77 4.59 -0.96 -3.80
C ARG A 77 6.11 -0.92 -3.93
N PHE A 78 6.64 -0.62 -5.11
CA PHE A 78 8.08 -0.49 -5.33
C PHE A 78 8.69 0.64 -4.51
N ILE A 79 8.04 1.79 -4.42
CA ILE A 79 8.56 2.94 -3.66
C ILE A 79 8.57 2.64 -2.15
N TYR A 80 7.51 2.07 -1.60
CA TYR A 80 7.50 1.69 -0.18
C TYR A 80 8.53 0.60 0.13
N PHE A 81 8.72 -0.36 -0.78
CA PHE A 81 9.76 -1.38 -0.63
C PHE A 81 11.16 -0.77 -0.68
N TYR A 82 11.42 0.12 -1.64
CA TYR A 82 12.72 0.78 -1.78
C TYR A 82 13.03 1.67 -0.58
N LEU A 83 12.05 2.45 -0.10
CA LEU A 83 12.19 3.27 1.10
C LEU A 83 12.48 2.41 2.34
N PHE A 84 11.80 1.28 2.48
CA PHE A 84 12.05 0.34 3.57
C PHE A 84 13.49 -0.22 3.52
N VAL A 85 13.94 -0.66 2.34
CA VAL A 85 15.31 -1.16 2.15
C VAL A 85 16.35 -0.07 2.43
N TYR A 86 16.11 1.16 1.97
CA TYR A 86 16.98 2.30 2.20
C TYR A 86 17.11 2.63 3.70
N LEU A 87 15.97 2.71 4.42
CA LEU A 87 15.96 2.96 5.86
C LEU A 87 16.65 1.82 6.64
N MET A 88 16.48 0.57 6.21
CA MET A 88 17.17 -0.57 6.81
C MET A 88 18.69 -0.49 6.59
N PHE A 89 19.13 -0.12 5.38
CA PHE A 89 20.54 0.04 5.07
C PHE A 89 21.18 1.18 5.88
N GLN A 90 20.49 2.30 6.03
CA GLN A 90 20.93 3.41 6.87
C GLN A 90 21.07 2.97 8.33
N TRP A 91 20.10 2.23 8.86
CA TRP A 91 20.16 1.72 10.24
C TRP A 91 21.36 0.80 10.48
N PHE A 92 21.73 -0.02 9.49
CA PHE A 92 22.91 -0.89 9.57
C PHE A 92 24.26 -0.16 9.47
N HIS A 93 24.31 1.03 8.88
CA HIS A 93 25.55 1.83 8.77
C HIS A 93 25.74 2.82 9.93
N THR A 94 24.69 3.06 10.72
CA THR A 94 24.73 4.02 11.84
C THR A 94 24.87 3.31 13.21
N GLY A 95 25.05 1.99 13.22
CA GLY A 95 25.19 1.16 14.42
C GLY A 95 26.54 0.45 14.53
#